data_AF-A0A920HD03-F1
#
_entry.id   AF-A0A920HD03-F1
#
_cell.length_a   1.000
_cell.length_b   1.000
_cell.length_c   1.000
_cell.angle_alpha   90.00
_cell.angle_beta   90.00
_cell.angle_gamma   90.00
#
_symmetry.space_group_name_H-M   'P 1'
#
loop_
_entity.id
_entity.type
_entity.pdbx_description
1 polymer ?
#
loop_
_entity_poly.entity_id
_entity_poly.type
_entity_poly.pdbx_seq_one_letter_code
_entity_poly.pdbx_strand_id
1 'polypeptide(L)'
;MNELSHLIPVRHSSVQQGIEEQAEALVPQILPDEHIDPFRLYPSAQVGPVVLSVPHGGWQYPKSLVTTDNLERCISLADTGTAELGTMLAGGNFPVLIASCSRAACDLNRPKQALDGLLCAGADTFVPIAFKSYVAAGYGVIPRLSADKLPLYERILNKVQWQKILDLWHTPYHQKLTDLLRVAHAHNEHVFLIDLHSMPDNPERSSKTKLFPLASRRLPDFVFGNLHGATLTHKAARRIDRVMSQTEFSWHWNTPYAGGYITRHYGLTTKEDGLIPPIEVLQIEVNRRLYKSQINNQQNAKIMAVKHVIEKICDRTNQPMNRSSTWITALAHKGFHFLFATASAQEFQRG
;
A
#
# COMPACT_ATOMS: atom_id res chain seq x y z
N MET A 1 -11.86 -12.69 52.95
CA MET A 1 -11.93 -13.98 52.22
C MET A 1 -13.03 -13.80 51.19
N ASN A 2 -12.66 -13.37 49.98
CA ASN A 2 -12.49 -14.22 48.79
C ASN A 2 -13.85 -14.68 48.22
N GLU A 3 -14.17 -14.63 46.92
CA GLU A 3 -13.45 -14.27 45.70
C GLU A 3 -14.40 -14.34 44.47
N LEU A 4 -14.00 -13.70 43.36
CA LEU A 4 -14.18 -14.05 41.92
C LEU A 4 -15.62 -14.15 41.33
N SER A 5 -16.06 -13.27 40.41
CA SER A 5 -15.67 -13.06 39.00
C SER A 5 -15.90 -14.27 38.07
N HIS A 6 -16.91 -14.15 37.17
CA HIS A 6 -16.88 -14.83 35.87
C HIS A 6 -17.47 -13.92 34.79
N LEU A 7 -16.54 -13.27 34.09
CA LEU A 7 -16.73 -12.65 32.79
C LEU A 7 -16.97 -13.75 31.76
N ILE A 8 -17.98 -13.56 30.92
CA ILE A 8 -18.22 -14.34 29.71
C ILE A 8 -17.04 -14.11 28.76
N PRO A 9 -16.34 -15.14 28.27
CA PRO A 9 -15.29 -14.94 27.29
C PRO A 9 -15.92 -14.58 25.94
N VAL A 10 -15.58 -13.40 25.42
CA VAL A 10 -15.73 -13.07 24.01
C VAL A 10 -14.84 -14.03 23.23
N ARG A 11 -15.45 -14.93 22.46
CA ARG A 11 -14.75 -15.79 21.50
C ARG A 11 -14.15 -14.91 20.41
N HIS A 12 -12.89 -14.52 20.57
CA HIS A 12 -12.07 -14.14 19.42
C HIS A 12 -11.95 -15.36 18.51
N SER A 13 -12.38 -15.20 17.27
CA SER A 13 -12.55 -16.28 16.28
C SER A 13 -11.23 -17.00 15.98
N SER A 14 -11.29 -18.33 15.95
CA SER A 14 -10.24 -19.28 15.53
C SER A 14 -9.61 -19.01 14.15
N VAL A 15 -10.17 -18.08 13.37
CA VAL A 15 -9.63 -17.63 12.07
C VAL A 15 -8.37 -16.76 12.24
N GLN A 16 -8.29 -15.93 13.30
CA GLN A 16 -7.12 -15.07 13.53
C GLN A 16 -5.87 -15.89 13.89
N GLN A 17 -6.01 -16.94 14.70
CA GLN A 17 -4.90 -17.82 15.06
C GLN A 17 -4.36 -18.62 13.86
N GLY A 18 -5.23 -19.03 12.93
CA GLY A 18 -4.81 -19.76 11.72
C GLY A 18 -4.04 -18.92 10.70
N ILE A 19 -4.26 -17.60 10.66
CA ILE A 19 -3.54 -16.67 9.75
C ILE A 19 -2.20 -16.25 10.35
N GLU A 20 -2.09 -16.15 11.68
CA GLU A 20 -0.84 -15.82 12.37
C GLU A 20 0.21 -16.95 12.28
N GLU A 21 -0.20 -18.21 12.10
CA GLU A 21 0.70 -19.38 11.99
C GLU A 21 1.15 -19.73 10.55
N GLN A 22 0.56 -19.14 9.50
CA GLN A 22 0.77 -19.57 8.10
C GLN A 22 1.68 -18.68 7.24
N ALA A 23 2.51 -17.84 7.84
CA ALA A 23 3.56 -17.15 7.08
C ALA A 23 4.74 -18.11 6.81
N GLU A 24 4.51 -19.17 6.03
CA GLU A 24 5.62 -19.90 5.41
C GLU A 24 6.45 -18.91 4.60
N ALA A 25 7.78 -18.95 4.76
CA ALA A 25 8.67 -18.06 4.04
C ALA A 25 8.41 -18.19 2.53
N LEU A 26 8.15 -17.07 1.85
CA LEU A 26 7.87 -17.10 0.43
C LEU A 26 9.12 -17.55 -0.34
N VAL A 27 9.01 -18.70 -1.00
CA VAL A 27 10.09 -19.25 -1.82
C VAL A 27 9.89 -18.82 -3.26
N PRO A 28 10.94 -18.34 -3.97
CA PRO A 28 10.87 -18.08 -5.41
C PRO A 28 10.42 -19.32 -6.19
N GLN A 29 9.41 -19.18 -7.05
CA GLN A 29 8.91 -20.28 -7.88
C GLN A 29 8.91 -19.90 -9.37
N ILE A 30 9.59 -20.70 -10.19
CA ILE A 30 9.52 -20.57 -11.65
C ILE A 30 8.38 -21.43 -12.18
N LEU A 31 7.34 -20.81 -12.73
CA LEU A 31 6.09 -21.47 -13.14
C LEU A 31 5.75 -21.17 -14.62
N PRO A 32 5.04 -22.07 -15.33
CA PRO A 32 4.40 -21.71 -16.60
C PRO A 32 3.56 -20.43 -16.43
N ASP A 33 3.58 -19.54 -17.42
CA ASP A 33 2.92 -18.22 -17.32
C ASP A 33 1.45 -18.33 -16.93
N GLU A 34 0.75 -19.30 -17.52
CA GLU A 34 -0.67 -19.61 -17.31
C GLU A 34 -1.00 -20.14 -15.90
N HIS A 35 0.01 -20.51 -15.11
CA HIS A 35 -0.15 -20.95 -13.72
C HIS A 35 0.12 -19.81 -12.72
N ILE A 36 0.39 -18.60 -13.19
CA ILE A 36 0.64 -17.43 -12.35
C ILE A 36 -0.58 -16.50 -12.44
N ASP A 37 -1.40 -16.51 -11.39
CA ASP A 37 -2.50 -15.57 -11.25
C ASP A 37 -2.01 -14.11 -11.25
N PRO A 38 -2.82 -13.12 -11.69
CA PRO A 38 -2.47 -11.70 -11.59
C PRO A 38 -2.23 -11.25 -10.15
N PHE A 39 -3.02 -11.78 -9.21
CA PHE A 39 -2.99 -11.40 -7.81
C PHE A 39 -3.62 -12.46 -6.92
N ARG A 40 -3.33 -12.36 -5.63
CA ARG A 40 -4.11 -12.93 -4.54
C ARG A 40 -4.93 -11.82 -3.89
N LEU A 41 -6.24 -12.03 -3.77
CA LEU A 41 -7.14 -11.14 -3.05
C LEU A 41 -7.52 -11.75 -1.71
N TYR A 42 -7.25 -11.02 -0.64
CA TYR A 42 -7.86 -11.27 0.65
C TYR A 42 -9.04 -10.32 0.81
N PRO A 43 -10.29 -10.79 0.68
CA PRO A 43 -11.46 -9.94 0.83
C PRO A 43 -11.66 -9.55 2.30
N SER A 44 -12.38 -8.47 2.54
CA SER A 44 -12.88 -8.15 3.88
C SER A 44 -14.36 -8.51 3.99
N ALA A 45 -14.79 -8.93 5.19
CA ALA A 45 -16.19 -9.19 5.50
C ALA A 45 -17.06 -7.92 5.49
N GLN A 46 -16.44 -6.75 5.66
CA GLN A 46 -17.11 -5.45 5.65
C GLN A 46 -16.49 -4.54 4.58
N VAL A 47 -17.32 -3.67 3.98
CA VAL A 47 -16.84 -2.68 3.01
C VAL A 47 -16.36 -1.43 3.77
N GLY A 48 -15.12 -1.46 4.25
CA GLY A 48 -14.46 -0.31 4.84
C GLY A 48 -13.91 0.69 3.79
N PRO A 49 -13.50 1.89 4.20
CA PRO A 49 -12.93 2.89 3.29
C PRO A 49 -11.46 2.66 2.96
N VAL A 50 -10.81 1.66 3.56
CA VAL A 50 -9.40 1.38 3.32
C VAL A 50 -9.28 0.25 2.31
N VAL A 51 -8.36 0.38 1.35
CA VAL A 51 -7.93 -0.71 0.46
C VAL A 51 -6.40 -0.79 0.54
N LEU A 52 -5.85 -2.00 0.65
CA LEU A 52 -4.40 -2.22 0.69
C LEU A 52 -3.92 -2.90 -0.60
N SER A 53 -2.90 -2.33 -1.21
CA SER A 53 -2.24 -2.78 -2.44
C SER A 53 -0.80 -3.19 -2.10
N VAL A 54 -0.39 -4.39 -2.51
CA VAL A 54 0.99 -4.89 -2.39
C VAL A 54 1.50 -5.27 -3.80
N PRO A 55 1.85 -4.28 -4.64
CA PRO A 55 2.14 -4.49 -6.06
C PRO A 55 3.45 -5.26 -6.31
N HIS A 56 4.33 -5.34 -5.31
CA HIS A 56 5.62 -6.05 -5.40
C HIS A 56 5.68 -7.29 -4.50
N GLY A 57 4.53 -7.79 -4.04
CA GLY A 57 4.45 -8.97 -3.20
C GLY A 57 4.63 -10.31 -3.94
N GLY A 58 4.87 -10.28 -5.24
CA GLY A 58 4.96 -11.48 -6.06
C GLY A 58 6.29 -12.21 -5.97
N TRP A 59 6.21 -13.52 -5.78
CA TRP A 59 7.37 -14.45 -5.73
C TRP A 59 7.29 -15.56 -6.79
N GLN A 60 6.31 -15.46 -7.70
CA GLN A 60 6.20 -16.34 -8.85
C GLN A 60 6.84 -15.67 -10.08
N TYR A 61 7.66 -16.42 -10.80
CA TYR A 61 8.46 -15.97 -11.92
C TYR A 61 8.05 -16.74 -13.18
N PRO A 62 7.63 -16.07 -14.26
CA PRO A 62 7.14 -16.74 -15.45
C PRO A 62 8.28 -17.42 -16.23
N LYS A 63 8.08 -18.69 -16.59
CA LYS A 63 9.02 -19.49 -17.40
C LYS A 63 9.33 -18.86 -18.75
N SER A 64 8.44 -18.02 -19.29
CA SER A 64 8.71 -17.30 -20.54
C SER A 64 9.79 -16.21 -20.40
N LEU A 65 10.15 -15.80 -19.19
CA LEU A 65 11.15 -14.75 -18.94
C LEU A 65 12.30 -15.20 -18.04
N VAL A 66 12.02 -16.11 -17.10
CA VAL A 66 12.93 -16.45 -16.00
C VAL A 66 13.31 -17.91 -16.05
N THR A 67 14.62 -18.16 -15.98
CA THR A 67 15.26 -19.46 -15.84
C THR A 67 16.06 -19.48 -14.54
N THR A 68 16.63 -20.63 -14.20
CA THR A 68 17.52 -20.73 -13.03
C THR A 68 18.72 -19.78 -13.13
N ASP A 69 19.21 -19.49 -14.35
CA ASP A 69 20.42 -18.69 -14.58
C ASP A 69 20.24 -17.18 -14.32
N ASN A 70 19.00 -16.68 -14.41
CA ASN A 70 18.68 -15.28 -14.16
C ASN A 70 17.80 -15.05 -12.92
N LEU A 71 17.39 -16.12 -12.23
CA LEU A 71 16.51 -16.04 -11.07
C LEU A 71 17.06 -15.15 -9.96
N GLU A 72 18.33 -15.31 -9.58
CA GLU A 72 18.99 -14.47 -8.55
C GLU A 72 18.97 -12.98 -8.93
N ARG A 73 19.21 -12.66 -10.21
CA ARG A 73 19.13 -11.28 -10.70
C ARG A 73 17.71 -10.73 -10.61
N CYS A 74 16.70 -11.55 -10.87
CA CYS A 74 15.29 -11.17 -10.73
C CYS A 74 14.89 -10.96 -9.27
N ILE A 75 15.31 -11.87 -8.37
CA ILE A 75 15.06 -11.78 -6.91
C ILE A 75 15.64 -10.49 -6.33
N SER A 76 16.77 -10.00 -6.87
CA SER A 76 17.39 -8.74 -6.39
C SER A 76 16.46 -7.52 -6.43
N LEU A 77 15.41 -7.54 -7.26
CA LEU A 77 14.42 -6.46 -7.33
C LEU A 77 13.31 -6.57 -6.28
N ALA A 78 13.07 -7.75 -5.70
CA ALA A 78 11.91 -8.04 -4.88
C ALA A 78 11.78 -7.14 -3.63
N ASP A 79 10.54 -6.84 -3.25
CA ASP A 79 10.22 -6.14 -2.00
C ASP A 79 10.06 -7.17 -0.88
N THR A 80 11.18 -7.57 -0.29
CA THR A 80 11.23 -8.57 0.80
C THR A 80 10.29 -8.21 1.96
N GLY A 81 9.51 -9.18 2.45
CA GLY A 81 8.67 -9.07 3.64
C GLY A 81 7.30 -8.40 3.42
N THR A 82 7.06 -7.81 2.25
CA THR A 82 5.82 -7.05 1.99
C THR A 82 4.60 -7.93 1.80
N ALA A 83 4.76 -9.09 1.16
CA ALA A 83 3.66 -10.02 0.95
C ALA A 83 3.27 -10.75 2.23
N GLU A 84 4.25 -11.12 3.05
CA GLU A 84 4.03 -11.67 4.39
C GLU A 84 3.28 -10.64 5.25
N LEU A 85 3.76 -9.39 5.30
CA LEU A 85 3.09 -8.31 6.02
C LEU A 85 1.67 -8.05 5.48
N GLY A 86 1.49 -8.02 4.16
CA GLY A 86 0.17 -7.89 3.54
C GLY A 86 -0.78 -9.02 3.93
N THR A 87 -0.28 -10.26 3.97
CA THR A 87 -1.06 -11.44 4.39
C THR A 87 -1.43 -11.36 5.87
N MET A 88 -0.52 -10.89 6.73
CA MET A 88 -0.82 -10.66 8.15
C MET A 88 -1.87 -9.55 8.35
N LEU A 89 -1.90 -8.55 7.47
CA LEU A 89 -2.90 -7.46 7.49
C LEU A 89 -4.26 -7.87 6.93
N ALA A 90 -4.36 -9.00 6.21
CA ALA A 90 -5.62 -9.51 5.65
C ALA A 90 -6.69 -9.84 6.71
N GLY A 91 -6.29 -10.00 7.98
CA GLY A 91 -7.22 -10.16 9.10
C GLY A 91 -7.96 -8.87 9.52
N GLY A 92 -7.68 -7.74 8.86
CA GLY A 92 -8.32 -6.45 9.12
C GLY A 92 -9.67 -6.24 8.41
N ASN A 93 -10.30 -5.10 8.68
CA ASN A 93 -11.58 -4.69 8.07
C ASN A 93 -11.42 -4.01 6.71
N PHE A 94 -10.43 -4.44 5.91
CA PHE A 94 -10.14 -3.89 4.59
C PHE A 94 -9.59 -4.97 3.65
N PRO A 95 -9.91 -4.92 2.34
CA PRO A 95 -9.37 -5.86 1.37
C PRO A 95 -7.86 -5.63 1.16
N VAL A 96 -7.12 -6.72 0.94
CA VAL A 96 -5.70 -6.70 0.60
C VAL A 96 -5.47 -7.38 -0.75
N LEU A 97 -4.87 -6.65 -1.69
CA LEU A 97 -4.55 -7.11 -3.05
C LEU A 97 -3.04 -7.28 -3.22
N ILE A 98 -2.57 -8.52 -3.25
CA ILE A 98 -1.14 -8.86 -3.34
C ILE A 98 -0.83 -9.38 -4.73
N ALA A 99 0.16 -8.80 -5.41
CA ALA A 99 0.64 -9.34 -6.68
C ALA A 99 1.17 -10.77 -6.52
N SER A 100 0.89 -11.67 -7.46
CA SER A 100 1.47 -13.02 -7.45
C SER A 100 2.75 -13.09 -8.28
N CYS A 101 2.74 -12.45 -9.46
CA CYS A 101 3.89 -12.34 -10.35
C CYS A 101 4.93 -11.34 -9.80
N SER A 102 6.21 -11.72 -9.88
CA SER A 102 7.32 -10.86 -9.46
C SER A 102 7.40 -9.58 -10.29
N ARG A 103 7.72 -8.47 -9.62
CA ARG A 103 7.97 -7.18 -10.28
C ARG A 103 9.11 -7.23 -11.30
N ALA A 104 9.99 -8.24 -11.21
CA ALA A 104 11.02 -8.45 -12.22
C ALA A 104 10.41 -8.76 -13.59
N ALA A 105 9.25 -9.41 -13.66
CA ALA A 105 8.51 -9.68 -14.88
C ALA A 105 7.52 -8.56 -15.24
N CYS A 106 6.80 -8.03 -14.25
CA CYS A 106 5.85 -6.94 -14.45
C CYS A 106 5.79 -6.04 -13.21
N ASP A 107 6.38 -4.85 -13.28
CA ASP A 107 6.32 -3.84 -12.22
C ASP A 107 4.96 -3.13 -12.25
N LEU A 108 4.07 -3.58 -11.37
CA LEU A 108 2.71 -3.04 -11.23
C LEU A 108 2.68 -1.63 -10.63
N ASN A 109 3.82 -1.13 -10.12
CA ASN A 109 3.98 0.27 -9.73
C ASN A 109 4.67 1.10 -10.84
N ARG A 110 4.39 0.75 -12.10
CA ARG A 110 4.69 1.52 -13.32
C ARG A 110 3.46 1.61 -14.24
N PRO A 111 3.30 2.70 -15.02
CA PRO A 111 2.26 2.75 -16.04
C PRO A 111 2.57 1.74 -17.16
N LYS A 112 1.53 1.19 -17.80
CA LYS A 112 1.67 0.27 -18.94
C LYS A 112 2.51 0.84 -20.10
N GLN A 113 2.57 2.16 -20.22
CA GLN A 113 3.35 2.88 -21.22
C GLN A 113 4.85 3.02 -20.86
N ALA A 114 5.27 2.70 -19.63
CA ALA A 114 6.69 2.74 -19.23
C ALA A 114 7.47 1.53 -19.76
N LEU A 115 7.31 1.19 -21.03
CA LEU A 115 8.09 0.16 -21.71
C LEU A 115 9.48 0.70 -22.06
N ASP A 116 10.51 -0.11 -21.86
CA ASP A 116 11.87 0.21 -22.31
C ASP A 116 12.05 -0.28 -23.75
N GLY A 117 12.23 0.64 -24.70
CA GLY A 117 12.42 0.31 -26.11
C GLY A 117 13.68 -0.52 -26.42
N LEU A 118 14.65 -0.58 -25.51
CA LEU A 118 15.81 -1.48 -25.62
C LEU A 118 15.46 -2.94 -25.30
N LEU A 119 14.38 -3.18 -24.54
CA LEU A 119 13.89 -4.52 -24.20
C LEU A 119 12.65 -4.90 -24.99
N CYS A 120 11.74 -3.97 -25.24
CA CYS A 120 10.42 -4.20 -25.82
C CYS A 120 10.40 -3.67 -27.26
N ALA A 121 10.66 -4.56 -28.22
CA ALA A 121 10.63 -4.21 -29.64
C ALA A 121 9.24 -3.73 -30.06
N GLY A 122 9.20 -2.59 -30.75
CA GLY A 122 7.95 -1.98 -31.22
C GLY A 122 7.09 -1.39 -30.11
N ALA A 123 7.64 -1.17 -28.91
CA ALA A 123 6.99 -0.33 -27.90
C ALA A 123 6.87 1.12 -28.41
N ASP A 124 5.74 1.75 -28.14
CA ASP A 124 5.53 3.16 -28.47
C ASP A 124 6.55 4.05 -27.76
N THR A 125 6.93 5.16 -28.38
CA THR A 125 7.91 6.10 -27.82
C THR A 125 7.34 6.98 -26.70
N PHE A 126 6.02 6.92 -26.47
CA PHE A 126 5.37 7.72 -25.44
C PHE A 126 5.53 7.09 -24.05
N VAL A 127 6.54 7.55 -23.32
CA VAL A 127 6.70 7.30 -21.88
C VAL A 127 6.30 8.56 -21.11
N PRO A 128 5.39 8.48 -20.11
CA PRO A 128 5.03 9.65 -19.32
C PRO A 128 6.26 10.26 -18.63
N ILE A 129 6.35 11.59 -18.60
CA ILE A 129 7.56 12.32 -18.20
C ILE A 129 8.10 11.88 -16.84
N ALA A 130 7.22 11.64 -15.87
CA ALA A 130 7.58 11.19 -14.52
C ALA A 130 8.31 9.83 -14.48
N PHE A 131 8.21 9.02 -15.53
CA PHE A 131 8.79 7.68 -15.60
C PHE A 131 9.94 7.55 -16.61
N LYS A 132 10.23 8.59 -17.40
CA LYS A 132 11.29 8.55 -18.43
C LYS A 132 12.67 8.20 -17.85
N SER A 133 13.04 8.79 -16.71
CA SER A 133 14.33 8.51 -16.07
C SER A 133 14.43 7.09 -15.52
N TYR A 134 13.33 6.55 -14.98
CA TYR A 134 13.26 5.17 -14.51
C TYR A 134 13.39 4.16 -15.67
N VAL A 135 12.68 4.41 -16.77
CA VAL A 135 12.78 3.59 -17.99
C VAL A 135 14.21 3.63 -18.54
N ALA A 136 14.79 4.82 -18.70
CA ALA A 136 16.17 4.98 -19.16
C ALA A 136 17.18 4.26 -18.24
N ALA A 137 16.91 4.20 -16.93
CA ALA A 137 17.71 3.47 -15.95
C ALA A 137 17.48 1.95 -15.95
N GLY A 138 16.61 1.42 -16.82
CA GLY A 138 16.29 0.00 -16.97
C GLY A 138 15.16 -0.52 -16.08
N TYR A 139 14.35 0.37 -15.49
CA TYR A 139 13.28 0.04 -14.53
C TYR A 139 11.90 0.52 -15.01
N GLY A 140 11.53 0.11 -16.22
CA GLY A 140 10.19 0.25 -16.79
C GLY A 140 9.18 -0.75 -16.21
N VAL A 141 7.98 -0.81 -16.81
CA VAL A 141 6.91 -1.77 -16.45
C VAL A 141 7.34 -3.22 -16.64
N ILE A 142 8.27 -3.47 -17.57
CA ILE A 142 9.04 -4.70 -17.65
C ILE A 142 10.50 -4.28 -17.41
N PRO A 143 11.06 -4.50 -16.21
CA PRO A 143 12.45 -4.14 -15.92
C PRO A 143 13.43 -4.86 -16.86
N ARG A 144 14.44 -4.13 -17.32
CA ARG A 144 15.54 -4.68 -18.12
C ARG A 144 16.75 -5.06 -17.27
N LEU A 145 16.95 -4.39 -16.13
CA LEU A 145 18.15 -4.51 -15.30
C LEU A 145 17.82 -4.95 -13.86
N SER A 146 18.75 -5.67 -13.23
CA SER A 146 18.72 -6.03 -11.82
C SER A 146 19.07 -4.84 -10.91
N ALA A 147 19.04 -5.05 -9.59
CA ALA A 147 19.54 -4.06 -8.62
C ALA A 147 21.02 -3.71 -8.88
N ASP A 148 21.83 -4.69 -9.27
CA ASP A 148 23.26 -4.53 -9.60
C ASP A 148 23.52 -4.07 -11.04
N LYS A 149 22.50 -3.60 -11.75
CA LYS A 149 22.58 -3.11 -13.14
C LYS A 149 23.00 -4.15 -14.17
N LEU A 150 22.77 -5.43 -13.88
CA LEU A 150 22.99 -6.52 -14.82
C LEU A 150 21.72 -6.79 -15.63
N PRO A 151 21.81 -7.16 -16.92
CA PRO A 151 20.65 -7.57 -17.70
C PRO A 151 19.88 -8.73 -17.03
N LEU A 152 18.56 -8.59 -16.94
CA LEU A 152 17.68 -9.67 -16.49
C LEU A 152 17.48 -10.72 -17.57
N TYR A 153 17.37 -10.28 -18.82
CA TYR A 153 17.03 -11.11 -19.97
C TYR A 153 18.11 -11.04 -21.04
N GLU A 154 18.31 -12.16 -21.73
CA GLU A 154 19.28 -12.28 -22.82
C GLU A 154 18.69 -11.94 -24.19
N ARG A 155 17.37 -11.71 -24.24
CA ARG A 155 16.62 -11.45 -25.48
C ARG A 155 15.75 -10.21 -25.37
N ILE A 156 15.52 -9.61 -26.53
CA ILE A 156 14.50 -8.59 -26.73
C ILE A 156 13.13 -9.28 -26.83
N LEU A 157 12.11 -8.66 -26.25
CA LEU A 157 10.72 -9.10 -26.33
C LEU A 157 10.05 -8.46 -27.53
N ASN A 158 9.43 -9.27 -28.39
CA ASN A 158 8.57 -8.76 -29.46
C ASN A 158 7.23 -8.25 -28.91
N LYS A 159 6.45 -7.57 -29.75
CA LYS A 159 5.15 -6.99 -29.39
C LYS A 159 4.18 -7.97 -28.75
N VAL A 160 4.09 -9.20 -29.29
CA VAL A 160 3.21 -10.23 -28.74
C VAL A 160 3.65 -10.62 -27.34
N GLN A 161 4.95 -10.76 -27.10
CA GLN A 161 5.51 -11.16 -25.81
C GLN A 161 5.30 -10.09 -24.73
N TRP A 162 5.67 -8.84 -24.99
CA TRP A 162 5.49 -7.81 -23.96
C TRP A 162 4.03 -7.44 -23.75
N GLN A 163 3.18 -7.51 -24.77
CA GLN A 163 1.73 -7.27 -24.60
C GLN A 163 1.10 -8.38 -23.75
N LYS A 164 1.48 -9.64 -23.97
CA LYS A 164 1.02 -10.78 -23.16
C LYS A 164 1.31 -10.57 -21.66
N ILE A 165 2.48 -10.02 -21.30
CA ILE A 165 2.83 -9.72 -19.90
C ILE A 165 1.85 -8.69 -19.30
N LEU A 166 1.55 -7.62 -20.03
CA LEU A 166 0.62 -6.58 -19.59
C LEU A 166 -0.82 -7.12 -19.46
N ASP A 167 -1.22 -7.99 -20.37
CA ASP A 167 -2.57 -8.57 -20.38
C ASP A 167 -2.75 -9.61 -19.26
N LEU A 168 -1.70 -10.36 -18.92
CA LEU A 168 -1.74 -11.37 -17.85
C LEU A 168 -1.69 -10.75 -16.45
N TRP A 169 -0.83 -9.75 -16.21
CA TRP A 169 -0.55 -9.31 -14.85
C TRP A 169 -0.82 -7.82 -14.60
N HIS A 170 -0.50 -6.92 -15.54
CA HIS A 170 -0.69 -5.47 -15.33
C HIS A 170 -2.17 -5.08 -15.32
N THR A 171 -2.85 -5.34 -16.43
CA THR A 171 -4.23 -4.92 -16.66
C THR A 171 -5.18 -5.52 -15.61
N PRO A 172 -5.15 -6.83 -15.32
CA PRO A 172 -6.07 -7.41 -14.34
C PRO A 172 -5.84 -6.91 -12.92
N TYR A 173 -4.59 -6.67 -12.52
CA TYR A 173 -4.28 -6.10 -11.20
C TYR A 173 -4.90 -4.71 -11.03
N HIS A 174 -4.68 -3.82 -12.00
CA HIS A 174 -5.20 -2.45 -11.93
C HIS A 174 -6.72 -2.39 -12.08
N GLN A 175 -7.32 -3.27 -12.89
CA GLN A 175 -8.78 -3.42 -12.95
C GLN A 175 -9.33 -3.84 -11.59
N LYS A 176 -8.74 -4.86 -10.95
CA LYS A 176 -9.22 -5.32 -9.65
C LYS A 176 -9.07 -4.25 -8.57
N LEU A 177 -7.93 -3.56 -8.54
CA LEU A 177 -7.70 -2.46 -7.60
C LEU A 177 -8.72 -1.33 -7.80
N THR A 178 -8.98 -0.96 -9.05
CA THR A 178 -10.03 0.00 -9.42
C THR A 178 -11.40 -0.42 -8.91
N ASP A 179 -11.78 -1.69 -9.08
CA ASP A 179 -13.08 -2.20 -8.62
C ASP A 179 -13.20 -2.17 -7.09
N LEU A 180 -12.15 -2.54 -6.36
CA LEU A 180 -12.13 -2.45 -4.89
C LEU A 180 -12.34 -1.01 -4.42
N LEU A 181 -11.67 -0.05 -5.07
CA LEU A 181 -11.78 1.37 -4.73
C LEU A 181 -13.17 1.92 -5.05
N ARG A 182 -13.78 1.51 -6.16
CA ARG A 182 -15.18 1.86 -6.49
C ARG A 182 -16.16 1.32 -5.46
N VAL A 183 -16.00 0.05 -5.05
CA VAL A 183 -16.84 -0.55 -4.00
C VAL A 183 -16.68 0.19 -2.68
N ALA A 184 -15.45 0.51 -2.27
CA ALA A 184 -15.20 1.29 -1.06
C ALA A 184 -15.85 2.68 -1.14
N HIS A 185 -15.72 3.38 -2.27
CA HIS A 185 -16.26 4.74 -2.45
C HIS A 185 -17.79 4.76 -2.49
N ALA A 186 -18.42 3.72 -3.02
CA ALA A 186 -19.89 3.62 -3.04
C ALA A 186 -20.51 3.59 -1.61
N HIS A 187 -19.72 3.21 -0.60
CA HIS A 187 -20.18 3.07 0.79
C HIS A 187 -19.56 4.10 1.75
N ASN A 188 -18.55 4.85 1.30
CA ASN A 188 -17.76 5.71 2.17
C ASN A 188 -17.43 7.04 1.47
N GLU A 189 -17.66 8.16 2.16
CA GLU A 189 -17.35 9.51 1.64
C GLU A 189 -15.86 9.74 1.40
N HIS A 190 -15.02 9.07 2.20
CA HIS A 190 -13.56 9.15 2.14
C HIS A 190 -13.01 7.75 1.95
N VAL A 191 -12.18 7.55 0.94
CA VAL A 191 -11.50 6.28 0.66
C VAL A 191 -10.00 6.50 0.70
N PHE A 192 -9.31 5.53 1.28
CA PHE A 192 -7.88 5.57 1.51
C PHE A 192 -7.21 4.33 0.93
N LEU A 193 -6.31 4.53 -0.05
CA LEU A 193 -5.49 3.49 -0.63
C LEU A 193 -4.11 3.49 0.02
N ILE A 194 -3.71 2.35 0.57
CA ILE A 194 -2.36 2.10 1.06
C ILE A 194 -1.60 1.28 0.02
N ASP A 195 -0.51 1.84 -0.49
CA ASP A 195 0.41 1.20 -1.44
C ASP A 195 1.67 0.74 -0.68
N LEU A 196 1.76 -0.55 -0.37
CA LEU A 196 2.74 -1.12 0.56
C LEU A 196 3.98 -1.67 -0.17
N HIS A 197 5.14 -1.23 0.30
CA HIS A 197 6.44 -1.52 -0.26
C HIS A 197 7.51 -1.77 0.81
N SER A 198 8.68 -2.24 0.37
CA SER A 198 9.86 -2.27 1.22
C SER A 198 11.11 -1.77 0.52
N MET A 199 11.91 -1.01 1.27
CA MET A 199 13.13 -0.36 0.80
C MET A 199 14.39 -0.99 1.41
N PRO A 200 15.52 -1.01 0.69
CA PRO A 200 16.79 -1.48 1.26
C PRO A 200 17.22 -0.61 2.45
N ASP A 201 18.00 -1.18 3.37
CA ASP A 201 18.50 -0.44 4.54
C ASP A 201 19.48 0.69 4.17
N ASN A 202 20.30 0.46 3.14
CA ASN A 202 21.25 1.44 2.61
C ASN A 202 21.07 1.61 1.09
N PRO A 203 20.69 2.82 0.62
CA PRO A 203 20.49 3.10 -0.80
C PRO A 203 21.79 3.14 -1.62
N GLU A 204 22.96 3.32 -0.99
CA GLU A 204 24.27 3.31 -1.70
C GLU A 204 24.59 1.94 -2.33
N ARG A 205 24.00 0.86 -1.83
CA ARG A 205 24.20 -0.49 -2.39
C ARG A 205 23.36 -0.77 -3.63
N SER A 206 22.20 -0.12 -3.80
CA SER A 206 21.29 -0.32 -4.94
C SER A 206 21.47 0.70 -6.06
N SER A 207 22.18 1.80 -5.81
CA SER A 207 22.50 2.81 -6.81
C SER A 207 23.86 3.45 -6.49
N LYS A 208 24.87 3.19 -7.32
CA LYS A 208 26.14 3.93 -7.28
C LYS A 208 25.97 5.42 -7.63
N THR A 209 24.78 5.84 -8.04
CA THR A 209 24.46 7.25 -8.24
C THR A 209 24.15 7.86 -6.88
N LYS A 210 25.09 8.70 -6.38
CA LYS A 210 24.97 9.56 -5.20
C LYS A 210 23.83 10.58 -5.36
N LEU A 211 22.58 10.13 -5.42
CA LEU A 211 21.47 11.03 -5.70
C LEU A 211 21.13 11.91 -4.48
N PHE A 212 21.54 11.53 -3.26
CA PHE A 212 21.22 12.32 -2.07
C PHE A 212 22.32 12.23 -0.99
N PRO A 213 22.80 13.37 -0.48
CA PRO A 213 23.60 13.40 0.74
C PRO A 213 22.63 13.29 1.93
N LEU A 214 22.14 12.08 2.24
CA LEU A 214 21.58 11.89 3.57
C LEU A 214 22.74 12.02 4.57
N ALA A 215 22.63 12.99 5.48
CA ALA A 215 23.60 13.22 6.55
C ALA A 215 23.82 11.97 7.42
N SER A 216 22.85 11.06 7.46
CA SER A 216 22.97 9.69 7.96
C SER A 216 22.96 8.69 6.79
N ARG A 217 23.95 7.80 6.73
CA ARG A 217 24.02 6.69 5.75
C ARG A 217 22.92 5.62 5.89
N ARG A 218 21.84 5.89 6.64
CA ARG A 218 20.79 4.93 6.96
C ARG A 218 19.41 5.55 6.70
N LEU A 219 18.58 4.80 6.01
CA LEU A 219 17.18 5.16 5.81
C LEU A 219 16.38 4.95 7.12
N PRO A 220 15.29 5.72 7.33
CA PRO A 220 14.42 5.55 8.49
C PRO A 220 13.76 4.17 8.48
N ASP A 221 13.02 3.83 9.53
CA ASP A 221 12.20 2.61 9.58
C ASP A 221 11.07 2.64 8.55
N PHE A 222 10.45 3.82 8.39
CA PHE A 222 9.38 4.06 7.43
C PHE A 222 9.68 5.28 6.55
N VAL A 223 9.37 5.19 5.26
CA VAL A 223 9.17 6.38 4.41
C VAL A 223 7.73 6.41 3.93
N PHE A 224 7.08 7.55 4.12
CA PHE A 224 5.72 7.79 3.67
C PHE A 224 5.72 8.67 2.43
N GLY A 225 5.19 8.15 1.32
CA GLY A 225 5.05 8.88 0.07
C GLY A 225 3.62 9.34 -0.15
N ASN A 226 3.39 10.65 -0.20
CA ASN A 226 2.09 11.24 -0.52
C ASN A 226 2.19 12.30 -1.63
N LEU A 227 3.24 12.19 -2.43
CA LEU A 227 3.56 13.09 -3.51
C LEU A 227 3.66 14.55 -3.07
N HIS A 228 4.37 14.78 -1.97
CA HIS A 228 4.54 16.12 -1.37
C HIS A 228 3.19 16.78 -1.00
N GLY A 229 2.22 15.98 -0.57
CA GLY A 229 0.89 16.43 -0.16
C GLY A 229 -0.16 16.46 -1.27
N ALA A 230 0.19 16.06 -2.49
CA ALA A 230 -0.77 16.06 -3.60
C ALA A 230 -1.77 14.89 -3.55
N THR A 231 -1.45 13.79 -2.87
CA THR A 231 -2.32 12.59 -2.82
C THR A 231 -2.92 12.32 -1.44
N LEU A 232 -2.59 13.13 -0.43
CA LEU A 232 -3.05 12.94 0.94
C LEU A 232 -3.30 14.28 1.60
N THR A 233 -4.44 14.44 2.28
CA THR A 233 -4.74 15.67 2.99
C THR A 233 -3.77 15.91 4.14
N HIS A 234 -3.50 17.18 4.45
CA HIS A 234 -2.70 17.55 5.63
C HIS A 234 -3.27 16.98 6.94
N LYS A 235 -4.59 16.78 7.02
CA LYS A 235 -5.24 16.20 8.20
C LYS A 235 -4.90 14.72 8.34
N ALA A 236 -4.96 13.95 7.24
CA ALA A 236 -4.56 12.54 7.23
C ALA A 236 -3.06 12.38 7.54
N ALA A 237 -2.20 13.21 6.92
CA ALA A 237 -0.76 13.21 7.22
C ALA A 237 -0.47 13.45 8.73
N ARG A 238 -1.10 14.46 9.35
CA ARG A 238 -0.95 14.71 10.80
C ARG A 238 -1.44 13.55 11.68
N ARG A 239 -2.47 12.81 11.25
CA ARG A 239 -2.95 11.63 11.98
C ARG A 239 -1.90 10.52 11.95
N ILE A 240 -1.24 10.32 10.80
CA ILE A 240 -0.12 9.38 10.65
C ILE A 240 1.05 9.80 11.53
N ASP A 241 1.46 11.07 11.51
CA ASP A 241 2.53 11.56 12.39
C ASP A 241 2.23 11.29 13.87
N ARG A 242 0.98 11.46 14.31
CA ARG A 242 0.55 11.13 15.67
C ARG A 242 0.57 9.62 15.97
N VAL A 243 0.32 8.76 14.99
CA VAL A 243 0.51 7.32 15.17
C VAL A 243 1.99 7.03 15.39
N MET A 244 2.85 7.56 14.52
CA MET A 244 4.28 7.29 14.54
C MET A 244 4.98 7.86 15.77
N SER A 245 4.57 9.04 16.25
CA SER A 245 5.10 9.65 17.48
C SER A 245 4.81 8.83 18.75
N GLN A 246 3.99 7.79 18.65
CA GLN A 246 3.66 6.85 19.73
C GLN A 246 4.41 5.51 19.57
N THR A 247 5.42 5.49 18.70
CA THR A 247 6.22 4.30 18.38
C THR A 247 7.70 4.63 18.48
N GLU A 248 8.52 3.60 18.58
CA GLU A 248 9.99 3.72 18.56
C GLU A 248 10.57 3.81 17.13
N PHE A 249 9.72 3.74 16.10
CA PHE A 249 10.17 3.71 14.71
C PHE A 249 10.48 5.12 14.21
N SER A 250 11.59 5.26 13.49
CA SER A 250 11.93 6.48 12.75
C SER A 250 11.12 6.60 11.45
N TRP A 251 10.69 7.80 11.06
CA TRP A 251 10.01 8.01 9.78
C TRP A 251 10.39 9.31 9.09
N HIS A 252 10.27 9.31 7.77
CA HIS A 252 10.34 10.52 6.94
C HIS A 252 9.21 10.55 5.92
N TRP A 253 8.89 11.77 5.47
CA TRP A 253 7.98 12.00 4.36
C TRP A 253 8.74 12.23 3.06
N ASN A 254 8.28 11.58 2.00
CA ASN A 254 8.62 11.79 0.59
C ASN A 254 10.09 11.62 0.18
N THR A 255 11.00 11.31 1.10
CA THR A 255 12.44 11.19 0.83
C THR A 255 12.96 9.82 1.28
N PRO A 256 13.59 9.04 0.40
CA PRO A 256 13.78 9.27 -1.04
C PRO A 256 12.56 8.87 -1.90
N TYR A 257 11.50 8.34 -1.28
CA TYR A 257 10.33 7.79 -1.97
C TYR A 257 9.10 8.69 -1.75
N ALA A 258 8.76 9.51 -2.74
CA ALA A 258 7.60 10.40 -2.70
C ALA A 258 6.28 9.74 -3.13
N GLY A 259 6.34 8.58 -3.79
CA GLY A 259 5.18 7.93 -4.39
C GLY A 259 5.42 7.50 -5.83
N GLY A 260 5.01 6.27 -6.15
CA GLY A 260 5.16 5.60 -7.44
C GLY A 260 4.00 5.87 -8.40
N TYR A 261 3.80 4.94 -9.33
CA TYR A 261 2.67 4.98 -10.27
C TYR A 261 1.33 4.84 -9.57
N ILE A 262 1.15 3.88 -8.66
CA ILE A 262 -0.11 3.67 -7.95
C ILE A 262 -0.46 4.93 -7.16
N THR A 263 0.48 5.49 -6.39
CA THR A 263 0.25 6.76 -5.67
C THR A 263 -0.21 7.89 -6.59
N ARG A 264 0.49 8.11 -7.72
CA ARG A 264 0.18 9.17 -8.67
C ARG A 264 -1.12 8.92 -9.41
N HIS A 265 -1.30 7.73 -9.96
CA HIS A 265 -2.43 7.36 -10.80
C HIS A 265 -3.72 7.46 -10.00
N TYR A 266 -3.79 6.79 -8.86
CA TYR A 266 -4.99 6.74 -8.05
C TYR A 266 -5.22 8.03 -7.24
N GLY A 267 -4.15 8.71 -6.80
CA GLY A 267 -4.26 9.91 -5.96
C GLY A 267 -4.40 11.23 -6.72
N LEU A 268 -4.07 11.26 -8.02
CA LEU A 268 -4.24 12.45 -8.88
C LEU A 268 -5.36 12.29 -9.92
N THR A 269 -6.05 11.13 -9.95
CA THR A 269 -7.23 10.97 -10.80
C THR A 269 -8.29 11.99 -10.38
N THR A 270 -8.71 12.82 -11.33
CA THR A 270 -9.71 13.86 -11.09
C THR A 270 -11.12 13.31 -11.32
N LYS A 271 -12.15 14.02 -10.84
CA LYS A 271 -13.55 13.66 -11.12
C LYS A 271 -13.84 13.59 -12.63
N GLU A 272 -13.11 14.37 -13.45
CA GLU A 272 -13.31 14.46 -14.90
C GLU A 272 -12.77 13.23 -15.63
N ASP A 273 -11.79 12.54 -15.06
CA ASP A 273 -11.20 11.34 -15.66
C ASP A 273 -12.13 10.11 -15.59
N GLY A 274 -13.22 10.18 -14.81
CA GLY A 274 -14.35 9.23 -14.78
C GLY A 274 -14.02 7.79 -14.36
N LEU A 275 -12.74 7.44 -14.17
CA LEU A 275 -12.30 6.09 -13.87
C LEU A 275 -12.56 5.72 -12.41
N ILE A 276 -12.24 6.62 -11.46
CA ILE A 276 -12.39 6.42 -10.02
C ILE A 276 -12.69 7.79 -9.37
N PRO A 277 -13.56 7.86 -8.36
CA PRO A 277 -13.73 9.05 -7.54
C PRO A 277 -12.42 9.50 -6.85
N PRO A 278 -12.28 10.77 -6.45
CA PRO A 278 -11.07 11.22 -5.75
C PRO A 278 -10.83 10.41 -4.47
N ILE A 279 -9.62 9.86 -4.33
CA ILE A 279 -9.20 9.05 -3.18
C ILE A 279 -7.90 9.56 -2.61
N GLU A 280 -7.72 9.39 -1.31
CA GLU A 280 -6.44 9.65 -0.66
C GLU A 280 -5.53 8.42 -0.84
N VAL A 281 -4.27 8.63 -1.20
CA VAL A 281 -3.30 7.55 -1.45
C VAL A 281 -2.02 7.81 -0.69
N LEU A 282 -1.56 6.79 0.02
CA LEU A 282 -0.31 6.76 0.76
C LEU A 282 0.54 5.59 0.31
N GLN A 283 1.77 5.87 -0.14
CA GLN A 283 2.82 4.87 -0.24
C GLN A 283 3.48 4.68 1.13
N ILE A 284 3.66 3.42 1.55
CA ILE A 284 4.40 3.05 2.75
C ILE A 284 5.59 2.21 2.34
N GLU A 285 6.79 2.72 2.55
CA GLU A 285 8.05 2.01 2.38
C GLU A 285 8.57 1.57 3.75
N VAL A 286 8.62 0.26 3.99
CA VAL A 286 9.19 -0.29 5.23
C VAL A 286 10.65 -0.68 4.99
N ASN A 287 11.55 -0.27 5.88
CA ASN A 287 12.95 -0.64 5.77
C ASN A 287 13.12 -2.16 5.95
N ARG A 288 13.79 -2.81 4.99
CA ARG A 288 14.01 -4.26 5.00
C ARG A 288 14.78 -4.78 6.21
N ARG A 289 15.50 -3.93 6.96
CA ARG A 289 16.09 -4.34 8.26
C ARG A 289 15.05 -4.79 9.28
N LEU A 290 13.79 -4.37 9.11
CA LEU A 290 12.66 -4.80 9.96
C LEU A 290 12.13 -6.17 9.57
N TYR A 291 12.46 -6.66 8.37
CA TYR A 291 12.15 -8.01 7.91
C TYR A 291 13.34 -8.97 8.00
N LYS A 292 14.58 -8.46 8.00
CA LYS A 292 15.81 -9.24 7.78
C LYS A 292 16.66 -9.35 9.06
N SER A 293 16.42 -10.36 9.89
CA SER A 293 17.42 -10.90 10.83
C SER A 293 17.11 -12.36 11.17
N GLN A 294 18.15 -13.15 11.45
CA GLN A 294 18.12 -14.60 11.69
C GLN A 294 16.93 -15.07 12.55
N ILE A 295 16.32 -16.19 12.13
CA ILE A 295 15.19 -16.92 12.73
C ILE A 295 15.30 -16.93 14.27
N ASN A 296 14.64 -15.99 14.94
CA ASN A 296 14.48 -15.97 16.38
C ASN A 296 13.19 -15.21 16.77
N ASN A 297 12.72 -15.41 18.01
CA ASN A 297 11.49 -14.82 18.55
C ASN A 297 11.43 -13.27 18.48
N GLN A 298 12.57 -12.58 18.33
CA GLN A 298 12.60 -11.12 18.23
C GLN A 298 12.16 -10.59 16.85
N GLN A 299 12.22 -11.41 15.78
CA GLN A 299 11.76 -11.02 14.45
C GLN A 299 10.23 -10.94 14.38
N ASN A 300 9.55 -11.95 14.92
CA ASN A 300 8.09 -11.95 15.03
C ASN A 300 7.60 -10.70 15.77
N ALA A 301 8.28 -10.30 16.84
CA ALA A 301 7.92 -9.08 17.56
C ALA A 301 8.04 -7.80 16.70
N LYS A 302 9.08 -7.68 15.86
CA LYS A 302 9.27 -6.48 15.00
C LYS A 302 8.27 -6.41 13.86
N ILE A 303 8.05 -7.51 13.13
CA ILE A 303 7.07 -7.52 12.04
C ILE A 303 5.64 -7.34 12.58
N MET A 304 5.33 -7.89 13.78
CA MET A 304 4.08 -7.62 14.47
C MET A 304 3.94 -6.15 14.90
N ALA A 305 5.02 -5.52 15.36
CA ALA A 305 5.02 -4.09 15.66
C ALA A 305 4.77 -3.24 14.40
N VAL A 306 5.40 -3.59 13.26
CA VAL A 306 5.15 -2.95 11.96
C VAL A 306 3.69 -3.11 11.54
N LYS A 307 3.16 -4.34 11.62
CA LYS A 307 1.74 -4.65 11.35
C LYS A 307 0.82 -3.75 12.18
N HIS A 308 1.03 -3.69 13.49
CA HIS A 308 0.22 -2.88 14.41
C HIS A 308 0.26 -1.38 14.08
N VAL A 309 1.40 -0.87 13.63
CA VAL A 309 1.52 0.51 13.18
C VAL A 309 0.65 0.76 11.94
N ILE A 310 0.70 -0.14 10.97
CA ILE A 310 -0.12 -0.02 9.74
C ILE A 310 -1.60 -0.15 10.07
N GLU A 311 -2.00 -1.08 10.94
CA GLU A 311 -3.39 -1.21 11.41
C GLU A 311 -3.87 0.09 12.08
N LYS A 312 -3.06 0.71 12.94
CA LYS A 312 -3.39 2.02 13.53
C LYS A 312 -3.52 3.14 12.49
N ILE A 313 -2.71 3.11 11.42
CA ILE A 313 -2.83 4.06 10.31
C ILE A 313 -4.17 3.83 9.58
N CYS A 314 -4.53 2.58 9.30
CA CYS A 314 -5.83 2.23 8.70
C CYS A 314 -7.00 2.69 9.57
N ASP A 315 -6.96 2.42 10.88
CA ASP A 315 -8.06 2.72 11.80
C ASP A 315 -8.27 4.23 12.01
N ARG A 316 -7.18 5.00 12.18
CA ARG A 316 -7.28 6.44 12.47
C ARG A 316 -7.60 7.28 11.24
N THR A 317 -7.33 6.79 10.03
CA THR A 317 -7.74 7.45 8.79
C THR A 317 -9.22 7.22 8.49
N ASN A 318 -9.76 6.07 8.90
CA ASN A 318 -11.15 5.66 8.75
C ASN A 318 -12.17 6.43 9.64
N GLN A 319 -11.74 7.13 10.69
CA GLN A 319 -12.71 7.85 11.54
C GLN A 319 -13.36 9.03 10.81
N PRO A 320 -14.72 9.05 10.70
CA PRO A 320 -15.45 10.11 10.02
C PRO A 320 -15.11 11.46 10.64
N MET A 321 -15.15 12.51 9.80
CA MET A 321 -15.06 13.87 10.31
C MET A 321 -16.25 14.11 11.23
N ASN A 322 -16.05 13.97 12.53
CA ASN A 322 -17.00 14.52 13.47
C ASN A 322 -16.97 16.04 13.27
N ARG A 323 -17.93 16.58 12.49
CA ARG A 323 -18.30 17.98 12.57
C ARG A 323 -18.89 18.15 13.96
N SER A 324 -18.09 18.70 14.87
CA SER A 324 -18.56 19.51 15.99
C SER A 324 -19.92 19.13 16.59
N SER A 325 -20.02 17.98 17.23
CA SER A 325 -21.08 17.65 18.18
C SER A 325 -20.36 16.89 19.30
N THR A 326 -19.98 17.50 20.42
CA THR A 326 -20.83 18.23 21.37
C THR A 326 -19.99 19.12 22.30
N TRP A 327 -20.26 20.42 22.31
CA TRP A 327 -20.00 21.34 23.44
C TRP A 327 -21.24 21.46 24.36
N ILE A 328 -22.05 20.40 24.49
CA ILE A 328 -23.30 20.45 25.29
C ILE A 328 -23.25 19.61 26.59
N THR A 329 -22.18 18.87 26.85
CA THR A 329 -22.06 18.12 28.13
C THR A 329 -20.96 18.67 29.04
N ALA A 330 -20.92 20.00 29.24
CA ALA A 330 -20.04 20.62 30.24
C ALA A 330 -20.68 21.81 31.01
N LEU A 331 -22.00 22.00 30.93
CA LEU A 331 -22.72 22.99 31.75
C LEU A 331 -23.88 22.43 32.59
N ALA A 332 -24.05 21.10 32.65
CA ALA A 332 -25.01 20.48 33.57
C ALA A 332 -24.48 20.28 35.01
N HIS A 333 -23.28 20.80 35.33
CA HIS A 333 -22.70 20.73 36.69
C HIS A 333 -22.54 22.08 37.39
N LYS A 334 -23.19 23.14 36.91
CA LYS A 334 -23.39 24.36 37.69
C LYS A 334 -24.85 24.79 37.57
N GLY A 335 -25.60 24.50 38.64
CA GLY A 335 -27.00 24.85 38.75
C GLY A 335 -27.21 26.34 38.49
N PHE A 336 -27.91 26.65 37.41
CA PHE A 336 -28.53 27.94 37.18
C PHE A 336 -29.96 27.68 36.70
N HIS A 337 -30.91 27.96 37.58
CA HIS A 337 -32.32 28.07 37.24
C HIS A 337 -32.49 29.27 36.31
N PHE A 338 -33.08 29.07 35.14
CA PHE A 338 -33.80 30.12 34.43
C PHE A 338 -35.29 29.78 34.43
N LEU A 339 -36.05 30.73 34.96
CA LEU A 339 -37.50 30.73 35.13
C LEU A 339 -38.16 31.45 33.93
N PHE A 340 -39.31 30.91 33.52
CA PHE A 340 -40.41 31.52 32.74
C PHE A 340 -40.13 31.89 31.26
N ALA A 341 -41.07 31.85 30.32
CA ALA A 341 -42.54 31.72 30.38
C ALA A 341 -43.07 31.03 29.11
N THR A 342 -44.19 30.31 29.25
CA THR A 342 -45.07 29.89 28.16
C THR A 342 -45.92 31.07 27.69
N ALA A 343 -46.02 31.28 26.38
CA ALA A 343 -47.05 32.13 25.78
C ALA A 343 -47.65 31.43 24.56
N SER A 344 -48.94 31.14 24.68
CA SER A 344 -49.85 30.72 23.61
C SER A 344 -50.60 31.93 23.06
N ALA A 345 -50.76 32.03 21.73
CA ALA A 345 -51.89 32.63 21.00
C ALA A 345 -51.59 32.53 19.49
N GLN A 346 -52.34 31.74 18.71
CA GLN A 346 -53.60 32.09 18.01
C GLN A 346 -53.46 33.10 16.87
N GLU A 347 -53.76 32.58 15.67
CA GLU A 347 -54.39 33.17 14.47
C GLU A 347 -54.45 34.70 14.32
N PHE A 348 -54.02 35.22 13.15
CA PHE A 348 -54.88 36.07 12.33
C PHE A 348 -54.46 36.10 10.85
N GLN A 349 -55.49 36.12 10.01
CA GLN A 349 -55.52 36.17 8.56
C GLN A 349 -55.33 37.61 8.02
N ARG A 350 -54.94 37.71 6.74
CA ARG A 350 -55.05 38.82 5.76
C ARG A 350 -53.95 39.88 5.68
N GLY A 351 -53.53 40.09 4.44
CA GLY A 351 -52.60 41.09 3.91
C GLY A 351 -52.19 40.66 2.53
#